data_AF-A0A1Z7Z322-F1
#
_entry.id   AF-A0A1Z7Z322-F1
#
_cell.length_a   1.000
_cell.length_b   1.000
_cell.length_c   1.000
_cell.angle_alpha   90.00
_cell.angle_beta   90.00
_cell.angle_gamma   90.00
#
_symmetry.space_group_name_H-M   'P 1'
#
loop_
_entity.id
_entity.type
_entity.pdbx_description
1 polymer ?
#
loop_
_entity_poly.entity_id
_entity_poly.type
_entity_poly.pdbx_seq_one_letter_code
_entity_poly.pdbx_strand_id
1 'polypeptide(L)'
;MKLFQLKVVGLCFVLSSQFLGQVATASDAVVKDMAIDTVNGEIARPDKDVALSLLTQGLAHCTKATRSTRTNQLAAMQEYEMYVTALNRARAIYPNISEHSRTLSRQMQQCSQIGTDIARVQALPLLEKGVLACKEAKAFAKGDYLSKARVKYREYLDLRNQAVALTSSVLKVASNSSKVRRCDKLESSLMAAQTRVVNDEYKANELITLLQRAEDSCLVAQRLATKSGESRINLDTTKSMLVHAERYFSQTQLHKDALNRAANYPGYGSSKQIKQLTSTFSICRGELVAIIDAATKSVNRQEELSKIQEKQLIQKAVAIAVAEARKEVLASFRKQTQLVEKVVIDPIEPKPAGPNVAASESVKLSLPSVEGPIAGKVRDKSPVARARAGKLSRARTEVVQVTESW
;
A
#
# COMPACT_ATOMS: atom_id res chain seq x y z
N MET A 1 -12.15 31.19 -15.67
CA MET A 1 -10.73 31.61 -15.78
C MET A 1 -9.88 30.61 -14.99
N LYS A 2 -8.78 30.02 -15.46
CA LYS A 2 -8.09 30.09 -16.77
C LYS A 2 -8.06 28.70 -17.42
N LEU A 3 -8.11 28.63 -18.75
CA LEU A 3 -7.86 27.40 -19.51
C LEU A 3 -6.35 27.18 -19.68
N PHE A 4 -5.90 25.92 -19.70
CA PHE A 4 -4.63 25.54 -20.31
C PHE A 4 -4.88 24.49 -21.41
N GLN A 5 -5.05 25.01 -22.62
CA GLN A 5 -4.85 24.28 -23.86
C GLN A 5 -3.34 24.21 -24.13
N LEU A 6 -2.80 23.06 -24.52
CA LEU A 6 -1.48 23.02 -25.16
C LEU A 6 -1.43 21.93 -26.24
N LYS A 7 -0.78 22.27 -27.34
CA LYS A 7 -1.04 21.73 -28.67
C LYS A 7 -0.27 20.45 -28.99
N VAL A 8 -0.86 19.70 -29.91
CA VAL A 8 -0.22 18.68 -30.75
C VAL A 8 0.92 19.29 -31.58
N VAL A 9 2.10 18.66 -31.51
CA VAL A 9 3.13 18.56 -32.56
C VAL A 9 3.72 17.16 -32.40
N GLY A 10 3.82 16.27 -33.38
CA GLY A 10 3.68 16.47 -34.83
C GLY A 10 5.04 16.37 -35.53
N LEU A 11 5.76 15.26 -35.35
CA LEU A 11 7.03 15.01 -36.04
C LEU A 11 7.10 13.56 -36.55
N CYS A 12 6.77 13.38 -37.83
CA CYS A 12 7.16 12.19 -38.57
C CYS A 12 8.64 12.28 -38.92
N PHE A 13 9.43 11.23 -38.70
CA PHE A 13 10.70 11.05 -39.38
C PHE A 13 10.71 9.71 -40.11
N VAL A 14 10.51 9.79 -41.42
CA VAL A 14 10.78 8.73 -42.39
C VAL A 14 12.12 9.04 -43.02
N LEU A 15 13.14 8.20 -42.76
CA LEU A 15 14.33 8.00 -43.59
C LEU A 15 14.81 6.56 -43.31
N SER A 16 14.62 5.59 -44.20
CA SER A 16 15.27 5.39 -45.51
C SER A 16 16.59 4.60 -45.41
N SER A 17 16.50 3.27 -45.46
CA SER A 17 17.54 2.39 -46.01
C SER A 17 17.03 0.95 -46.21
N GLN A 18 16.13 0.75 -47.17
CA GLN A 18 16.02 -0.55 -47.84
C GLN A 18 17.02 -0.52 -49.00
N PHE A 19 17.99 -1.46 -49.03
CA PHE A 19 18.77 -1.73 -50.23
C PHE A 19 18.43 -3.13 -50.76
N LEU A 20 18.16 -3.17 -52.06
CA LEU A 20 17.56 -4.30 -52.74
C LEU A 20 18.55 -5.46 -52.91
N GLY A 21 18.04 -6.67 -52.72
CA GLY A 21 18.61 -7.89 -53.27
C GLY A 21 17.53 -8.62 -54.06
N GLN A 22 17.37 -8.28 -55.34
CA GLN A 22 16.55 -9.07 -56.26
C GLN A 22 17.43 -9.66 -57.37
N VAL A 23 17.21 -10.94 -57.60
CA VAL A 23 17.84 -11.76 -58.62
C VAL A 23 17.20 -11.44 -59.97
N ALA A 24 18.01 -11.21 -61.00
CA ALA A 24 17.57 -11.19 -62.39
C ALA A 24 18.49 -12.11 -63.22
N THR A 25 17.94 -13.22 -63.68
CA THR A 25 18.55 -14.10 -64.68
C THR A 25 18.29 -13.54 -66.08
N ALA A 26 19.34 -13.42 -66.90
CA ALA A 26 19.21 -13.34 -68.35
C ALA A 26 20.44 -13.98 -69.00
N SER A 27 20.20 -14.75 -70.06
CA SER A 27 21.18 -15.61 -70.75
C SER A 27 21.61 -15.03 -72.10
N ASP A 28 22.78 -15.48 -72.55
CA ASP A 28 23.32 -15.51 -73.92
C ASP A 28 23.37 -14.22 -74.77
N ALA A 29 24.61 -13.83 -75.11
CA ALA A 29 24.99 -13.57 -76.50
C ALA A 29 26.47 -13.92 -76.75
N VAL A 30 26.72 -14.72 -77.80
CA VAL A 30 28.03 -15.22 -78.23
C VAL A 30 28.78 -14.19 -79.09
N VAL A 31 30.11 -14.07 -78.91
CA VAL A 31 31.18 -13.69 -79.87
C VAL A 31 32.48 -13.53 -79.07
N LYS A 32 33.69 -13.98 -79.45
CA LYS A 32 34.21 -14.93 -80.46
C LYS A 32 35.69 -15.17 -80.11
N ASP A 33 36.29 -16.27 -80.57
CA ASP A 33 37.67 -16.68 -80.25
C ASP A 33 38.75 -15.60 -80.36
N MET A 34 39.71 -15.65 -79.43
CA MET A 34 41.13 -15.76 -79.78
C MET A 34 41.87 -16.54 -78.70
N ALA A 35 42.38 -17.72 -79.05
CA ALA A 35 43.28 -18.49 -78.20
C ALA A 35 44.69 -17.89 -78.19
N ILE A 36 45.34 -17.87 -77.02
CA ILE A 36 46.80 -17.80 -76.90
C ILE A 36 47.22 -18.92 -75.95
N ASP A 37 48.20 -19.70 -76.39
CA ASP A 37 48.67 -20.88 -75.68
C ASP A 37 49.45 -20.58 -74.39
N THR A 38 49.14 -21.39 -73.39
CA THR A 38 50.11 -22.09 -72.52
C THR A 38 51.39 -21.35 -72.09
N VAL A 39 51.37 -20.79 -70.88
CA VAL A 39 52.54 -20.86 -69.96
C VAL A 39 52.05 -21.19 -68.55
N ASN A 40 52.61 -22.23 -67.94
CA ASN A 40 52.49 -22.48 -66.51
C ASN A 40 53.23 -21.38 -65.73
N GLY A 41 52.52 -20.29 -65.45
CA GLY A 41 52.98 -19.17 -64.65
C GLY A 41 52.07 -18.99 -63.45
N GLU A 42 52.59 -19.25 -62.25
CA GLU A 42 51.92 -18.97 -60.99
C GLU A 42 51.80 -17.45 -60.83
N ILE A 43 50.72 -16.87 -61.38
CA ILE A 43 50.38 -15.45 -61.15
C ILE A 43 49.99 -15.33 -59.68
N ALA A 44 51.00 -15.12 -58.84
CA ALA A 44 50.86 -14.53 -57.52
C ALA A 44 50.11 -13.21 -57.70
N ARG A 45 48.78 -13.23 -57.50
CA ARG A 45 47.95 -12.03 -57.57
C ARG A 45 48.52 -11.04 -56.56
N PRO A 46 49.00 -9.85 -56.97
CA PRO A 46 49.66 -8.91 -56.06
C PRO A 46 48.77 -8.54 -54.87
N ASP A 47 47.45 -8.57 -55.08
CA ASP A 47 46.40 -8.39 -54.07
C ASP A 47 46.54 -9.34 -52.85
N LYS A 48 46.94 -10.61 -53.07
CA LYS A 48 47.10 -11.61 -52.00
C LYS A 48 48.26 -11.25 -51.08
N ASP A 49 49.40 -10.86 -51.66
CA ASP A 49 50.60 -10.54 -50.89
C ASP A 49 50.45 -9.17 -50.18
N VAL A 50 49.73 -8.23 -50.81
CA VAL A 50 49.27 -6.99 -50.15
C VAL A 50 48.37 -7.30 -48.94
N ALA A 51 47.39 -8.21 -49.07
CA ALA A 51 46.53 -8.61 -47.96
C ALA A 51 47.31 -9.29 -46.81
N LEU A 52 48.29 -10.14 -47.14
CA LEU A 52 49.16 -10.80 -46.16
C LEU A 52 50.10 -9.81 -45.45
N SER A 53 50.65 -8.82 -46.18
CA SER A 53 51.44 -7.74 -45.61
C SER A 53 50.62 -6.89 -44.63
N LEU A 54 49.41 -6.46 -45.03
CA LEU A 54 48.48 -5.73 -44.18
C LEU A 54 48.10 -6.51 -42.91
N LEU A 55 47.81 -7.80 -43.03
CA LEU A 55 47.51 -8.63 -41.86
C LEU A 55 48.74 -8.81 -40.96
N THR A 56 49.95 -8.93 -41.52
CA THR A 56 51.20 -9.01 -40.74
C THR A 56 51.44 -7.74 -39.93
N GLN A 57 51.20 -6.56 -40.51
CA GLN A 57 51.21 -5.29 -39.78
C GLN A 57 50.15 -5.28 -38.66
N GLY A 58 48.94 -5.74 -38.94
CA GLY A 58 47.88 -5.92 -37.93
C GLY A 58 48.29 -6.84 -36.77
N LEU A 59 48.96 -7.96 -37.05
CA LEU A 59 49.40 -8.91 -36.02
C LEU A 59 50.47 -8.30 -35.09
N ALA A 60 51.29 -7.36 -35.57
CA ALA A 60 52.18 -6.57 -34.72
C ALA A 60 51.38 -5.69 -33.74
N HIS A 61 50.31 -5.04 -34.20
CA HIS A 61 49.39 -4.27 -33.35
C HIS A 61 48.67 -5.17 -32.32
N CYS A 62 48.16 -6.35 -32.72
CA CYS A 62 47.62 -7.34 -31.78
C CYS A 62 48.65 -7.76 -30.69
N THR A 63 49.92 -7.94 -31.08
CA THR A 63 50.99 -8.27 -30.14
C THR A 63 51.25 -7.14 -29.13
N LYS A 64 51.21 -5.88 -29.58
CA LYS A 64 51.29 -4.71 -28.69
C LYS A 64 50.08 -4.62 -27.77
N ALA A 65 48.86 -4.79 -28.30
CA ALA A 65 47.63 -4.82 -27.51
C ALA A 65 47.72 -5.84 -26.37
N THR A 66 48.19 -7.05 -26.68
CA THR A 66 48.44 -8.12 -25.69
C THR A 66 49.32 -7.66 -24.54
N ARG A 67 50.45 -7.02 -24.83
CA ARG A 67 51.38 -6.49 -23.81
C ARG A 67 50.72 -5.42 -22.96
N SER A 68 49.97 -4.51 -23.60
CA SER A 68 49.26 -3.41 -22.93
C SER A 68 48.09 -3.88 -22.05
N THR A 69 47.47 -5.04 -22.30
CA THR A 69 46.32 -5.56 -21.49
C THR A 69 46.59 -5.66 -19.99
N ARG A 70 47.85 -5.68 -19.55
CA ARG A 70 48.25 -5.77 -18.13
C ARG A 70 48.59 -4.43 -17.48
N THR A 71 48.88 -3.40 -18.28
CA THR A 71 49.48 -2.14 -17.80
C THR A 71 48.71 -0.90 -18.22
N ASN A 72 48.10 -0.89 -19.41
CA ASN A 72 47.34 0.25 -19.93
C ASN A 72 46.21 -0.24 -20.84
N GLN A 73 44.98 -0.25 -20.32
CA GLN A 73 43.79 -0.72 -21.05
C GLN A 73 43.46 0.16 -22.26
N LEU A 74 43.66 1.47 -22.18
CA LEU A 74 43.38 2.39 -23.30
C LEU A 74 44.35 2.12 -24.47
N ALA A 75 45.64 1.94 -24.18
CA ALA A 75 46.62 1.54 -25.19
C ALA A 75 46.32 0.14 -25.76
N ALA A 76 45.84 -0.80 -24.93
CA ALA A 76 45.43 -2.13 -25.40
C ALA A 76 44.25 -2.06 -26.38
N MET A 77 43.25 -1.22 -26.09
CA MET A 77 42.10 -0.98 -26.96
C MET A 77 42.52 -0.37 -28.31
N GLN A 78 43.31 0.70 -28.29
CA GLN A 78 43.76 1.39 -29.50
C GLN A 78 44.59 0.48 -30.41
N GLU A 79 45.55 -0.26 -29.84
CA GLU A 79 46.35 -1.23 -30.61
C GLU A 79 45.48 -2.39 -31.13
N TYR A 80 44.45 -2.82 -30.40
CA TYR A 80 43.53 -3.85 -30.90
C TYR A 80 42.61 -3.35 -32.02
N GLU A 81 42.15 -2.09 -31.96
CA GLU A 81 41.37 -1.46 -33.03
C GLU A 81 42.17 -1.33 -34.34
N MET A 82 43.46 -1.00 -34.24
CA MET A 82 44.38 -1.01 -35.39
C MET A 82 44.52 -2.41 -36.01
N TYR A 83 44.60 -3.47 -35.19
CA TYR A 83 44.56 -4.85 -35.68
C TYR A 83 43.25 -5.18 -36.40
N VAL A 84 42.09 -4.84 -35.83
CA VAL A 84 40.77 -5.10 -36.44
C VAL A 84 40.63 -4.36 -37.77
N THR A 85 41.08 -3.10 -37.84
CA THR A 85 41.08 -2.31 -39.07
C THR A 85 41.95 -2.95 -40.15
N ALA A 86 43.17 -3.36 -39.81
CA ALA A 86 44.09 -4.04 -40.73
C ALA A 86 43.52 -5.39 -41.21
N LEU A 87 42.95 -6.19 -40.30
CA LEU A 87 42.29 -7.46 -40.63
C LEU A 87 41.10 -7.28 -41.57
N ASN A 88 40.24 -6.28 -41.33
CA ASN A 88 39.09 -6.03 -42.18
C ASN A 88 39.50 -5.56 -43.59
N ARG A 89 40.54 -4.72 -43.70
CA ARG A 89 41.14 -4.36 -45.00
C ARG A 89 41.74 -5.57 -45.72
N ALA A 90 42.49 -6.41 -45.01
CA ALA A 90 43.08 -7.63 -45.57
C ALA A 90 42.00 -8.61 -46.05
N ARG A 91 40.89 -8.78 -45.31
CA ARG A 91 39.73 -9.60 -45.72
C ARG A 91 38.97 -9.05 -46.92
N ALA A 92 38.89 -7.73 -47.07
CA ALA A 92 38.25 -7.11 -48.24
C ALA A 92 39.02 -7.42 -49.54
N ILE A 93 40.35 -7.58 -49.45
CA ILE A 93 41.23 -7.90 -50.58
C ILE A 93 41.33 -9.43 -50.78
N TYR A 94 41.44 -10.20 -49.70
CA TYR A 94 41.52 -11.66 -49.72
C TYR A 94 40.59 -12.27 -48.65
N PRO A 95 39.33 -12.61 -48.98
CA PRO A 95 38.34 -13.07 -48.00
C PRO A 95 38.76 -14.31 -47.20
N ASN A 96 39.42 -15.27 -47.86
CA ASN A 96 39.83 -16.54 -47.26
C ASN A 96 41.23 -16.49 -46.63
N ILE A 97 41.75 -15.29 -46.29
CA ILE A 97 43.08 -15.12 -45.69
C ILE A 97 43.30 -15.93 -44.41
N SER A 98 42.24 -16.24 -43.65
CA SER A 98 42.28 -17.11 -42.47
C SER A 98 42.61 -18.58 -42.76
N GLU A 99 42.45 -19.02 -44.00
CA GLU A 99 42.71 -20.39 -44.47
C GLU A 99 44.10 -20.52 -45.13
N HIS A 100 44.75 -19.38 -45.44
CA HIS A 100 46.00 -19.32 -46.18
C HIS A 100 47.14 -20.15 -45.53
N SER A 101 47.21 -20.18 -44.20
CA SER A 101 48.10 -21.13 -43.50
C SER A 101 47.59 -21.47 -42.10
N ARG A 102 47.93 -22.67 -41.61
CA ARG A 102 47.61 -23.10 -40.23
C ARG A 102 48.23 -22.18 -39.18
N THR A 103 49.40 -21.61 -39.44
CA THR A 103 50.09 -20.67 -38.54
C THR A 103 49.33 -19.35 -38.44
N LEU A 104 48.94 -18.78 -39.59
CA LEU A 104 48.19 -17.53 -39.65
C LEU A 104 46.81 -17.66 -39.01
N SER A 105 46.12 -18.77 -39.27
CA SER A 105 44.84 -19.12 -38.64
C SER A 105 44.94 -19.13 -37.10
N ARG A 106 45.99 -19.75 -36.55
CA ARG A 106 46.26 -19.76 -35.10
C ARG A 106 46.54 -18.36 -34.55
N GLN A 107 47.33 -17.54 -35.24
CA GLN A 107 47.62 -16.15 -34.83
C GLN A 107 46.34 -15.31 -34.81
N MET A 108 45.49 -15.41 -35.83
CA MET A 108 44.18 -14.74 -35.88
C MET A 108 43.26 -15.21 -34.74
N GLN A 109 43.27 -16.50 -34.42
CA GLN A 109 42.50 -17.05 -33.29
C GLN A 109 43.00 -16.53 -31.94
N GLN A 110 44.31 -16.44 -31.73
CA GLN A 110 44.91 -15.83 -30.54
C GLN A 110 44.51 -14.35 -30.41
N CYS A 111 44.60 -13.57 -31.50
CA CYS A 111 44.17 -12.18 -31.49
C CYS A 111 42.67 -12.01 -31.19
N SER A 112 41.81 -12.91 -31.70
CA SER A 112 40.38 -12.93 -31.35
C SER A 112 40.14 -13.17 -29.85
N GLN A 113 40.96 -14.01 -29.20
CA GLN A 113 40.93 -14.21 -27.74
C GLN A 113 41.35 -12.93 -27.00
N ILE A 114 42.40 -12.25 -27.45
CA ILE A 114 42.86 -10.97 -26.87
C ILE A 114 41.77 -9.90 -26.95
N GLY A 115 41.06 -9.78 -28.08
CA GLY A 115 39.89 -8.90 -28.19
C GLY A 115 38.77 -9.25 -27.22
N THR A 116 38.52 -10.55 -27.03
CA THR A 116 37.54 -11.06 -26.06
C THR A 116 37.94 -10.73 -24.61
N ASP A 117 39.24 -10.74 -24.29
CA ASP A 117 39.77 -10.39 -22.98
C ASP A 117 39.70 -8.88 -22.73
N ILE A 118 40.07 -8.04 -23.70
CA ILE A 118 39.91 -6.57 -23.64
C ILE A 118 38.44 -6.19 -23.41
N ALA A 119 37.53 -6.76 -24.20
CA ALA A 119 36.09 -6.56 -24.02
C ALA A 119 35.60 -7.03 -22.64
N ARG A 120 36.19 -8.08 -22.06
CA ARG A 120 35.84 -8.57 -20.71
C ARG A 120 36.27 -7.58 -19.63
N VAL A 121 37.44 -6.96 -19.77
CA VAL A 121 37.91 -5.92 -18.83
C VAL A 121 36.99 -4.70 -18.85
N GLN A 122 36.45 -4.32 -20.02
CA GLN A 122 35.44 -3.25 -20.13
C GLN A 122 34.06 -3.67 -19.57
N ALA A 123 33.63 -4.91 -19.81
CA ALA A 123 32.34 -5.43 -19.39
C ALA A 123 32.24 -5.66 -17.87
N LEU A 124 33.35 -6.04 -17.22
CA LEU A 124 33.37 -6.37 -15.79
C LEU A 124 32.89 -5.21 -14.87
N PRO A 125 33.41 -3.96 -14.95
CA PRO A 125 32.96 -2.88 -14.08
C PRO A 125 31.48 -2.49 -14.31
N LEU A 126 30.95 -2.64 -15.52
CA LEU A 126 29.52 -2.47 -15.78
C LEU A 126 28.71 -3.55 -15.06
N LEU A 127 29.13 -4.81 -15.18
CA LEU A 127 28.47 -5.94 -14.50
C LEU A 127 28.54 -5.81 -12.98
N GLU A 128 29.66 -5.33 -12.43
CA GLU A 128 29.82 -5.11 -10.99
C GLU A 128 28.91 -4.00 -10.46
N LYS A 129 28.83 -2.86 -11.16
CA LYS A 129 27.84 -1.80 -10.88
C LYS A 129 26.41 -2.35 -10.94
N GLY A 130 26.08 -3.15 -11.95
CA GLY A 130 24.78 -3.81 -12.06
C GLY A 130 24.49 -4.73 -10.86
N VAL A 131 25.45 -5.54 -10.44
CA VAL A 131 25.31 -6.41 -9.25
C VAL A 131 25.15 -5.60 -7.96
N LEU A 132 25.74 -4.41 -7.84
CA LEU A 132 25.46 -3.49 -6.73
C LEU A 132 24.02 -2.96 -6.78
N ALA A 133 23.55 -2.48 -7.95
CA ALA A 133 22.16 -2.05 -8.12
C ALA A 133 21.15 -3.18 -7.80
N CYS A 134 21.46 -4.43 -8.17
CA CYS A 134 20.69 -5.61 -7.77
C CYS A 134 20.67 -5.85 -6.24
N LYS A 135 21.79 -5.62 -5.53
CA LYS A 135 21.81 -5.71 -4.06
C LYS A 135 20.94 -4.62 -3.42
N GLU A 136 21.00 -3.39 -3.94
CA GLU A 136 20.13 -2.29 -3.51
C GLU A 136 18.65 -2.60 -3.80
N ALA A 137 18.34 -3.15 -4.98
CA ALA A 137 17.00 -3.61 -5.31
C ALA A 137 16.50 -4.67 -4.31
N LYS A 138 17.34 -5.65 -3.95
CA LYS A 138 17.00 -6.67 -2.94
C LYS A 138 16.83 -6.06 -1.53
N ALA A 139 17.58 -5.01 -1.19
CA ALA A 139 17.40 -4.30 0.08
C ALA A 139 16.08 -3.52 0.11
N PHE A 140 15.75 -2.77 -0.95
CA PHE A 140 14.47 -2.07 -1.07
C PHE A 140 13.26 -3.00 -1.14
N ALA A 141 13.41 -4.19 -1.74
CA ALA A 141 12.34 -5.20 -1.82
C ALA A 141 12.00 -5.86 -0.47
N LYS A 142 12.88 -5.74 0.54
CA LYS A 142 12.61 -6.17 1.92
C LYS A 142 11.85 -5.12 2.76
N GLY A 143 11.63 -3.93 2.23
CA GLY A 143 10.89 -2.85 2.91
C GLY A 143 9.85 -2.21 2.00
N ASP A 144 9.30 -1.06 2.42
CA ASP A 144 8.16 -0.38 1.80
C ASP A 144 8.42 0.28 0.44
N TYR A 145 9.54 -0.05 -0.19
CA TYR A 145 10.08 0.69 -1.31
C TYR A 145 10.12 -0.16 -2.58
N LEU A 146 9.09 -0.97 -2.83
CA LEU A 146 8.99 -1.80 -4.04
C LEU A 146 9.13 -0.99 -5.34
N SER A 147 8.68 0.27 -5.35
CA SER A 147 8.92 1.22 -6.44
C SER A 147 10.42 1.51 -6.64
N LYS A 148 11.18 1.81 -5.57
CA LYS A 148 12.64 2.00 -5.63
C LYS A 148 13.37 0.71 -5.99
N ALA A 149 12.91 -0.44 -5.47
CA ALA A 149 13.43 -1.75 -5.79
C ALA A 149 13.36 -2.04 -7.30
N ARG A 150 12.23 -1.72 -7.94
CA ARG A 150 12.03 -1.84 -9.39
C ARG A 150 12.94 -0.91 -10.19
N VAL A 151 13.13 0.34 -9.77
CA VAL A 151 14.08 1.27 -10.43
C VAL A 151 15.50 0.70 -10.39
N LYS A 152 15.95 0.23 -9.22
CA LYS A 152 17.27 -0.40 -9.05
C LYS A 152 17.42 -1.74 -9.76
N TYR A 153 16.33 -2.50 -9.94
CA TYR A 153 16.37 -3.72 -10.75
C TYR A 153 16.47 -3.43 -12.25
N ARG A 154 15.85 -2.36 -12.75
CA ARG A 154 16.05 -1.89 -14.14
C ARG A 154 17.50 -1.44 -14.36
N GLU A 155 18.06 -0.66 -13.44
CA GLU A 155 19.48 -0.26 -13.48
C GLU A 155 20.42 -1.49 -13.55
N TYR A 156 20.13 -2.57 -12.80
CA TYR A 156 20.81 -3.85 -12.96
C TYR A 156 20.67 -4.45 -14.37
N LEU A 157 19.44 -4.51 -14.91
CA LEU A 157 19.18 -5.07 -16.24
C LEU A 157 19.93 -4.30 -17.34
N ASP A 158 19.90 -2.98 -17.29
CA ASP A 158 20.55 -2.11 -18.28
C ASP A 158 22.07 -2.31 -18.24
N LEU A 159 22.69 -2.27 -17.06
CA LEU A 159 24.13 -2.48 -16.88
C LEU A 159 24.57 -3.92 -17.25
N ARG A 160 23.74 -4.93 -16.93
CA ARG A 160 23.97 -6.33 -17.34
C ARG A 160 23.94 -6.45 -18.86
N ASN A 161 22.94 -5.85 -19.51
CA ASN A 161 22.77 -5.93 -20.96
C ASN A 161 23.92 -5.20 -21.69
N GLN A 162 24.35 -4.04 -21.20
CA GLN A 162 25.54 -3.33 -21.72
C GLN A 162 26.81 -4.19 -21.58
N ALA A 163 27.04 -4.81 -20.42
CA ALA A 163 28.18 -5.71 -20.21
C ALA A 163 28.18 -6.92 -21.15
N VAL A 164 27.01 -7.53 -21.39
CA VAL A 164 26.86 -8.68 -22.30
C VAL A 164 27.02 -8.27 -23.76
N ALA A 165 26.57 -7.06 -24.15
CA ALA A 165 26.77 -6.51 -25.49
C ALA A 165 28.24 -6.29 -25.83
N LEU A 166 29.08 -5.93 -24.84
CA LEU A 166 30.54 -5.88 -25.00
C LEU A 166 31.13 -7.29 -25.15
N THR A 167 30.80 -8.23 -24.26
CA THR A 167 31.14 -9.65 -24.45
C THR A 167 30.30 -10.58 -23.58
N SER A 168 29.71 -11.61 -24.20
CA SER A 168 29.10 -12.74 -23.49
C SER A 168 30.10 -13.53 -22.64
N SER A 169 31.42 -13.40 -22.88
CA SER A 169 32.46 -14.07 -22.10
C SER A 169 32.51 -13.60 -20.64
N VAL A 170 32.00 -12.41 -20.31
CA VAL A 170 31.92 -11.90 -18.93
C VAL A 170 31.09 -12.80 -18.02
N LEU A 171 30.12 -13.54 -18.61
CA LEU A 171 29.27 -14.51 -17.92
C LEU A 171 29.82 -15.94 -17.93
N LYS A 172 30.90 -16.23 -18.68
CA LYS A 172 31.54 -17.57 -18.63
C LYS A 172 32.29 -17.79 -17.32
N VAL A 173 32.70 -16.72 -16.63
CA VAL A 173 33.30 -16.77 -15.29
C VAL A 173 32.24 -17.21 -14.27
N ALA A 174 32.44 -18.37 -13.62
CA ALA A 174 31.46 -18.99 -12.73
C ALA A 174 30.99 -18.08 -11.56
N SER A 175 31.89 -17.25 -11.02
CA SER A 175 31.54 -16.25 -10.00
C SER A 175 30.53 -15.21 -10.51
N ASN A 176 30.72 -14.75 -11.76
CA ASN A 176 29.86 -13.76 -12.39
C ASN A 176 28.50 -14.35 -12.78
N SER A 177 28.45 -15.52 -13.41
CA SER A 177 27.18 -16.20 -13.72
C SER A 177 26.38 -16.53 -12.45
N SER A 178 27.05 -16.90 -11.35
CA SER A 178 26.42 -17.11 -10.05
C SER A 178 25.79 -15.83 -9.47
N LYS A 179 26.47 -14.68 -9.61
CA LYS A 179 25.91 -13.36 -9.22
C LYS A 179 24.69 -13.00 -10.08
N VAL A 180 24.81 -13.09 -11.40
CA VAL A 180 23.75 -12.78 -12.37
C VAL A 180 22.52 -13.65 -12.16
N ARG A 181 22.67 -14.98 -12.06
CA ARG A 181 21.54 -15.90 -11.77
C ARG A 181 20.81 -15.59 -10.47
N ARG A 182 21.49 -15.09 -9.43
CA ARG A 182 20.84 -14.63 -8.19
C ARG A 182 20.05 -13.34 -8.38
N CYS A 183 20.52 -12.45 -9.24
CA CYS A 183 19.84 -11.20 -9.57
C CYS A 183 18.67 -11.43 -10.53
N ASP A 184 18.79 -12.29 -11.53
CA ASP A 184 17.67 -12.62 -12.44
C ASP A 184 16.51 -13.30 -11.67
N LYS A 185 16.82 -14.12 -10.65
CA LYS A 185 15.81 -14.65 -9.71
C LYS A 185 15.10 -13.57 -8.87
N LEU A 186 15.65 -12.36 -8.76
CA LEU A 186 14.98 -11.27 -8.04
C LEU A 186 13.71 -10.82 -8.79
N GLU A 187 13.66 -10.97 -10.12
CA GLU A 187 12.51 -10.55 -10.94
C GLU A 187 11.20 -11.22 -10.55
N SER A 188 11.20 -12.56 -10.43
CA SER A 188 10.01 -13.30 -10.02
C SER A 188 9.57 -12.91 -8.61
N SER A 189 10.50 -12.66 -7.70
CA SER A 189 10.20 -12.16 -6.34
C SER A 189 9.62 -10.74 -6.35
N LEU A 190 10.11 -9.85 -7.23
CA LEU A 190 9.60 -8.48 -7.38
C LEU A 190 8.21 -8.45 -8.04
N MET A 191 7.94 -9.37 -8.97
CA MET A 191 6.60 -9.52 -9.56
C MET A 191 5.61 -10.11 -8.55
N ALA A 192 6.00 -11.15 -7.80
CA ALA A 192 5.18 -11.71 -6.72
C ALA A 192 4.89 -10.67 -5.63
N ALA A 193 5.90 -9.87 -5.23
CA ALA A 193 5.72 -8.76 -4.31
C ALA A 193 4.79 -7.67 -4.87
N GLN A 194 4.85 -7.38 -6.18
CA GLN A 194 3.89 -6.44 -6.79
C GLN A 194 2.46 -6.96 -6.72
N THR A 195 2.21 -8.22 -7.10
CA THR A 195 0.85 -8.78 -7.07
C THR A 195 0.27 -8.74 -5.65
N ARG A 196 1.10 -9.01 -4.62
CA ARG A 196 0.72 -8.83 -3.21
C ARG A 196 0.38 -7.37 -2.91
N VAL A 197 1.29 -6.42 -3.19
CA VAL A 197 1.06 -4.99 -2.94
C VAL A 197 -0.19 -4.47 -3.66
N VAL A 198 -0.46 -4.87 -4.91
CA VAL A 198 -1.67 -4.45 -5.64
C VAL A 198 -2.94 -4.97 -4.98
N ASN A 199 -2.97 -6.25 -4.59
CA ASN A 199 -4.10 -6.83 -3.88
C ASN A 199 -4.29 -6.18 -2.49
N ASP A 200 -3.19 -5.83 -1.83
CA ASP A 200 -3.22 -5.17 -0.52
C ASP A 200 -3.62 -3.68 -0.62
N GLU A 201 -3.29 -2.97 -1.70
CA GLU A 201 -3.83 -1.63 -1.97
C GLU A 201 -5.34 -1.70 -2.27
N TYR A 202 -5.80 -2.72 -3.01
CA TYR A 202 -7.22 -2.93 -3.25
C TYR A 202 -7.99 -3.13 -1.93
N LYS A 203 -7.54 -4.05 -1.07
CA LYS A 203 -8.09 -4.24 0.29
C LYS A 203 -8.02 -2.98 1.15
N ALA A 204 -6.95 -2.19 1.02
CA ALA A 204 -6.81 -0.92 1.74
C ALA A 204 -7.83 0.12 1.26
N ASN A 205 -8.16 0.17 -0.04
CA ASN A 205 -9.16 1.08 -0.59
C ASN A 205 -10.59 0.73 -0.14
N GLU A 206 -10.92 -0.55 0.01
CA GLU A 206 -12.20 -0.98 0.62
C GLU A 206 -12.31 -0.48 2.07
N LEU A 207 -11.25 -0.67 2.86
CA LEU A 207 -11.16 -0.17 4.24
C LEU A 207 -11.25 1.37 4.30
N ILE A 208 -10.56 2.09 3.41
CA ILE A 208 -10.65 3.55 3.29
C ILE A 208 -12.09 3.98 3.01
N THR A 209 -12.80 3.28 2.14
CA THR A 209 -14.21 3.58 1.82
C THR A 209 -15.13 3.40 3.04
N LEU A 210 -14.90 2.37 3.87
CA LEU A 210 -15.64 2.18 5.12
C LEU A 210 -15.31 3.28 6.15
N LEU A 211 -14.03 3.64 6.29
CA LEU A 211 -13.57 4.69 7.20
C LEU A 211 -14.11 6.07 6.79
N GLN A 212 -14.15 6.39 5.50
CA GLN A 212 -14.77 7.61 4.97
C GLN A 212 -16.27 7.66 5.30
N ARG A 213 -17.02 6.56 5.09
CA ARG A 213 -18.46 6.51 5.46
C ARG A 213 -18.68 6.67 6.96
N ALA A 214 -17.78 6.15 7.79
CA ALA A 214 -17.82 6.35 9.24
C ALA A 214 -17.55 7.82 9.61
N GLU A 215 -16.54 8.45 9.00
CA GLU A 215 -16.22 9.88 9.17
C GLU A 215 -17.37 10.79 8.71
N ASP A 216 -17.90 10.59 7.49
CA ASP A 216 -19.04 11.33 6.94
C ASP A 216 -20.28 11.25 7.84
N SER A 217 -20.61 10.04 8.31
CA SER A 217 -21.74 9.82 9.24
C SER A 217 -21.52 10.52 10.57
N CYS A 218 -20.26 10.54 11.05
CA CYS A 218 -19.88 11.25 12.27
C CYS A 218 -20.00 12.77 12.09
N LEU A 219 -19.55 13.33 10.95
CA LEU A 219 -19.69 14.76 10.64
C LEU A 219 -21.16 15.19 10.48
N VAL A 220 -22.03 14.34 9.93
CA VAL A 220 -23.48 14.59 9.90
C VAL A 220 -24.05 14.60 11.32
N ALA A 221 -23.70 13.61 12.15
CA ALA A 221 -24.11 13.59 13.56
C ALA A 221 -23.61 14.85 14.31
N GLN A 222 -22.38 15.30 14.08
CA GLN A 222 -21.82 16.51 14.72
C GLN A 222 -22.60 17.78 14.36
N ARG A 223 -23.08 17.90 13.12
CA ARG A 223 -23.97 19.01 12.69
C ARG A 223 -25.32 18.95 13.40
N LEU A 224 -25.93 17.76 13.49
CA LEU A 224 -27.21 17.55 14.18
C LEU A 224 -27.11 17.78 15.70
N ALA A 225 -25.95 17.45 16.28
CA ALA A 225 -25.70 17.57 17.71
C ALA A 225 -25.88 19.00 18.24
N THR A 226 -25.68 20.02 17.40
CA THR A 226 -25.95 21.44 17.74
C THR A 226 -27.38 21.70 18.21
N LYS A 227 -28.36 20.91 17.74
CA LYS A 227 -29.79 21.00 18.08
C LYS A 227 -30.30 19.87 18.97
N SER A 228 -29.41 18.95 19.36
CA SER A 228 -29.79 17.75 20.12
C SER A 228 -30.35 18.05 21.51
N GLY A 229 -30.04 19.20 22.10
CA GLY A 229 -30.57 19.64 23.39
C GLY A 229 -31.94 20.33 23.35
N GLU A 230 -32.51 20.55 22.15
CA GLU A 230 -33.78 21.28 21.95
C GLU A 230 -35.02 20.38 22.05
N SER A 231 -34.90 19.10 21.69
CA SER A 231 -36.02 18.16 21.68
C SER A 231 -35.54 16.71 21.70
N ARG A 232 -36.42 15.82 22.17
CA ARG A 232 -36.17 14.37 22.17
C ARG A 232 -35.90 13.80 20.77
N ILE A 233 -36.63 14.29 19.76
CA ILE A 233 -36.50 13.85 18.38
C ILE A 233 -35.11 14.19 17.81
N ASN A 234 -34.61 15.42 18.06
CA ASN A 234 -33.27 15.84 17.64
C ASN A 234 -32.18 15.00 18.32
N LEU A 235 -32.33 14.73 19.62
CA LEU A 235 -31.43 13.88 20.39
C LEU A 235 -31.36 12.46 19.83
N ASP A 236 -32.51 11.83 19.61
CA ASP A 236 -32.59 10.43 19.18
C ASP A 236 -32.15 10.27 17.71
N THR A 237 -32.35 11.30 16.86
CA THR A 237 -31.79 11.36 15.50
C THR A 237 -30.27 11.49 15.52
N THR A 238 -29.72 12.32 16.42
CA THR A 238 -28.26 12.46 16.60
C THR A 238 -27.64 11.14 17.07
N LYS A 239 -28.26 10.45 18.04
CA LYS A 239 -27.86 9.12 18.52
C LYS A 239 -27.89 8.08 17.39
N SER A 240 -28.94 8.08 16.58
CA SER A 240 -29.05 7.18 15.42
C SER A 240 -27.89 7.36 14.45
N MET A 241 -27.54 8.61 14.10
CA MET A 241 -26.42 8.89 13.20
C MET A 241 -25.06 8.48 13.79
N LEU A 242 -24.84 8.64 15.09
CA LEU A 242 -23.64 8.11 15.75
C LEU A 242 -23.58 6.57 15.65
N VAL A 243 -24.69 5.86 15.91
CA VAL A 243 -24.76 4.39 15.78
C VAL A 243 -24.51 3.94 14.33
N HIS A 244 -24.97 4.69 13.32
CA HIS A 244 -24.64 4.44 11.92
C HIS A 244 -23.14 4.60 11.64
N ALA A 245 -22.51 5.64 12.19
CA ALA A 245 -21.08 5.88 12.06
C ALA A 245 -20.25 4.76 12.74
N GLU A 246 -20.62 4.35 13.95
CA GLU A 246 -19.98 3.24 14.67
C GLU A 246 -20.16 1.88 13.96
N ARG A 247 -21.29 1.66 13.27
CA ARG A 247 -21.49 0.45 12.46
C ARG A 247 -20.51 0.36 11.29
N TYR A 248 -20.26 1.46 10.56
CA TYR A 248 -19.23 1.46 9.52
C TYR A 248 -17.83 1.29 10.11
N PHE A 249 -17.55 1.93 11.25
CA PHE A 249 -16.26 1.77 11.91
C PHE A 249 -16.05 0.34 12.44
N SER A 250 -17.07 -0.34 12.95
CA SER A 250 -16.93 -1.74 13.40
C SER A 250 -16.68 -2.71 12.23
N GLN A 251 -17.23 -2.43 11.04
CA GLN A 251 -16.94 -3.21 9.83
C GLN A 251 -15.47 -3.12 9.39
N THR A 252 -14.73 -2.08 9.78
CA THR A 252 -13.27 -2.02 9.52
C THR A 252 -12.50 -3.18 10.14
N GLN A 253 -13.03 -3.78 11.22
CA GLN A 253 -12.46 -4.96 11.88
C GLN A 253 -12.56 -6.24 11.04
N LEU A 254 -13.26 -6.22 9.91
CA LEU A 254 -13.22 -7.30 8.91
C LEU A 254 -11.95 -7.19 8.04
N HIS A 255 -11.37 -5.99 7.90
CA HIS A 255 -10.18 -5.71 7.10
C HIS A 255 -8.90 -5.69 7.97
N LYS A 256 -8.76 -6.64 8.91
CA LYS A 256 -7.62 -6.72 9.85
C LYS A 256 -6.26 -6.70 9.16
N ASP A 257 -6.13 -7.40 8.04
CA ASP A 257 -4.90 -7.42 7.24
C ASP A 257 -4.49 -6.00 6.80
N ALA A 258 -5.44 -5.19 6.32
CA ALA A 258 -5.19 -3.84 5.86
C ALA A 258 -4.90 -2.87 7.01
N LEU A 259 -5.55 -3.04 8.16
CA LEU A 259 -5.22 -2.30 9.40
C LEU A 259 -3.80 -2.63 9.90
N ASN A 260 -3.46 -3.92 9.98
CA ASN A 260 -2.13 -4.39 10.37
C ASN A 260 -1.05 -3.91 9.39
N ARG A 261 -1.33 -3.97 8.08
CA ARG A 261 -0.45 -3.44 7.03
C ARG A 261 -0.23 -1.94 7.21
N ALA A 262 -1.29 -1.17 7.48
CA ALA A 262 -1.20 0.28 7.70
C ALA A 262 -0.39 0.67 8.94
N ALA A 263 -0.42 -0.16 9.99
CA ALA A 263 0.41 0.01 11.18
C ALA A 263 1.88 -0.33 10.93
N ASN A 264 2.15 -1.47 10.27
CA ASN A 264 3.51 -1.97 10.04
C ASN A 264 4.28 -1.19 8.97
N TYR A 265 3.57 -0.62 7.98
CA TYR A 265 4.16 -0.07 6.76
C TYR A 265 3.69 1.38 6.47
N PRO A 266 3.99 2.35 7.36
CA PRO A 266 3.48 3.72 7.28
C PRO A 266 4.04 4.53 6.10
N GLY A 267 4.93 3.97 5.28
CA GLY A 267 5.43 4.61 4.06
C GLY A 267 4.36 4.78 2.98
N TYR A 268 3.41 3.84 2.87
CA TYR A 268 2.38 3.81 1.82
C TYR A 268 1.32 4.91 1.99
N GLY A 269 0.82 5.43 0.87
CA GLY A 269 -0.21 6.50 0.86
C GLY A 269 -1.52 6.07 1.50
N SER A 270 -2.01 4.89 1.14
CA SER A 270 -3.20 4.25 1.74
C SER A 270 -3.05 4.04 3.24
N SER A 271 -1.86 3.65 3.72
CA SER A 271 -1.57 3.44 5.14
C SER A 271 -1.64 4.76 5.94
N LYS A 272 -1.15 5.87 5.37
CA LYS A 272 -1.31 7.21 5.96
C LYS A 272 -2.77 7.64 6.01
N GLN A 273 -3.52 7.40 4.93
CA GLN A 273 -4.95 7.74 4.84
C GLN A 273 -5.79 6.93 5.86
N ILE A 274 -5.57 5.61 5.97
CA ILE A 274 -6.21 4.75 6.98
C ILE A 274 -5.94 5.31 8.39
N LYS A 275 -4.69 5.64 8.72
CA LYS A 275 -4.31 6.20 10.01
C LYS A 275 -5.00 7.56 10.28
N GLN A 276 -5.06 8.43 9.28
CA GLN A 276 -5.74 9.73 9.37
C GLN A 276 -7.23 9.56 9.65
N LEU A 277 -7.96 8.84 8.80
CA LEU A 277 -9.40 8.64 8.93
C LEU A 277 -9.77 7.96 10.26
N THR A 278 -9.00 6.96 10.68
CA THR A 278 -9.16 6.30 11.98
C THR A 278 -9.02 7.28 13.15
N SER A 279 -8.06 8.21 13.04
CA SER A 279 -7.85 9.26 14.04
C SER A 279 -9.00 10.28 14.04
N THR A 280 -9.42 10.79 12.88
CA THR A 280 -10.51 11.79 12.79
C THR A 280 -11.81 11.21 13.34
N PHE A 281 -12.17 9.98 12.93
CA PHE A 281 -13.36 9.31 13.45
C PHE A 281 -13.30 9.13 14.98
N SER A 282 -12.15 8.73 15.52
CA SER A 282 -11.98 8.53 16.97
C SER A 282 -12.18 9.82 17.77
N ILE A 283 -11.70 10.96 17.25
CA ILE A 283 -11.88 12.29 17.84
C ILE A 283 -13.36 12.70 17.76
N CYS A 284 -13.94 12.68 16.55
CA CYS A 284 -15.34 13.06 16.31
C CYS A 284 -16.31 12.24 17.17
N ARG A 285 -16.07 10.92 17.32
CA ARG A 285 -16.84 10.06 18.21
C ARG A 285 -16.74 10.48 19.68
N GLY A 286 -15.54 10.79 20.16
CA GLY A 286 -15.32 11.24 21.54
C GLY A 286 -16.07 12.54 21.86
N GLU A 287 -16.02 13.51 20.95
CA GLU A 287 -16.77 14.77 21.05
C GLU A 287 -18.29 14.52 21.05
N LEU A 288 -18.78 13.69 20.12
CA LEU A 288 -20.20 13.40 19.98
C LEU A 288 -20.80 12.71 21.21
N VAL A 289 -20.11 11.74 21.80
CA VAL A 289 -20.58 11.09 23.04
C VAL A 289 -20.75 12.12 24.16
N ALA A 290 -19.77 13.02 24.34
CA ALA A 290 -19.86 14.09 25.34
C ALA A 290 -21.02 15.06 25.08
N ILE A 291 -21.28 15.44 23.82
CA ILE A 291 -22.41 16.30 23.45
C ILE A 291 -23.74 15.58 23.67
N ILE A 292 -23.86 14.31 23.27
CA ILE A 292 -25.07 13.49 23.45
C ILE A 292 -25.40 13.30 24.93
N ASP A 293 -24.41 13.11 25.80
CA ASP A 293 -24.60 13.00 27.24
C ASP A 293 -25.09 14.33 27.85
N ALA A 294 -24.52 15.47 27.43
CA ALA A 294 -24.97 16.78 27.86
C ALA A 294 -26.40 17.09 27.37
N ALA A 295 -26.69 16.80 26.10
CA ALA A 295 -28.00 16.98 25.49
C ALA A 295 -29.06 16.07 26.13
N THR A 296 -28.72 14.83 26.46
CA THR A 296 -29.63 13.91 27.18
C THR A 296 -30.03 14.48 28.54
N LYS A 297 -29.08 15.08 29.29
CA LYS A 297 -29.39 15.77 30.55
C LYS A 297 -30.27 17.01 30.33
N SER A 298 -30.02 17.79 29.27
CA SER A 298 -30.83 18.96 28.92
C SER A 298 -32.28 18.59 28.59
N VAL A 299 -32.49 17.64 27.68
CA VAL A 299 -33.83 17.19 27.25
C VAL A 299 -34.62 16.60 28.41
N ASN A 300 -34.02 15.72 29.21
CA ASN A 300 -34.68 15.16 30.40
C ASN A 300 -35.14 16.26 31.37
N ARG A 301 -34.30 17.27 31.62
CA ARG A 301 -34.65 18.41 32.49
C ARG A 301 -35.78 19.27 31.90
N GLN A 302 -35.82 19.47 30.59
CA GLN A 302 -36.91 20.19 29.93
C GLN A 302 -38.23 19.40 30.02
N GLU A 303 -38.20 18.08 29.82
CA GLU A 303 -39.36 17.20 29.98
C GLU A 303 -39.88 17.14 31.42
N GLU A 304 -39.02 17.21 32.43
CA GLU A 304 -39.43 17.32 33.83
C GLU A 304 -40.11 18.67 34.11
N LEU A 305 -39.54 19.77 33.61
CA LEU A 305 -40.11 21.11 33.78
C LEU A 305 -41.47 21.25 33.08
N SER A 306 -41.65 20.69 31.88
CA SER A 306 -42.95 20.72 31.19
C SER A 306 -44.00 19.90 31.93
N LYS A 307 -43.66 18.70 32.42
CA LYS A 307 -44.55 17.88 33.28
C LYS A 307 -44.95 18.60 34.58
N ILE A 308 -44.05 19.41 35.16
CA ILE A 308 -44.36 20.24 36.35
C ILE A 308 -45.32 21.38 35.97
N GLN A 309 -45.08 22.08 34.85
CA GLN A 309 -45.94 23.16 34.37
C GLN A 309 -47.35 22.64 34.02
N GLU A 310 -47.45 21.50 33.34
CA GLU A 310 -48.71 20.85 33.00
C GLU A 310 -49.51 20.50 34.26
N LYS A 311 -48.87 19.89 35.27
CA LYS A 311 -49.51 19.62 36.58
C LYS A 311 -49.99 20.90 37.27
N GLN A 312 -49.23 22.00 37.19
CA GLN A 312 -49.66 23.29 37.75
C GLN A 312 -50.86 23.89 37.00
N LEU A 313 -50.93 23.73 35.67
CA LEU A 313 -52.07 24.16 34.86
C LEU A 313 -53.33 23.33 35.19
N ILE A 314 -53.18 22.01 35.31
CA ILE A 314 -54.27 21.11 35.73
C ILE A 314 -54.75 21.48 37.14
N GLN A 315 -53.84 21.68 38.10
CA GLN A 315 -54.20 22.10 39.46
C GLN A 315 -54.94 23.45 39.49
N LYS A 316 -54.52 24.43 38.67
CA LYS A 316 -55.22 25.71 38.53
C LYS A 316 -56.62 25.54 37.93
N ALA A 317 -56.76 24.75 36.87
CA ALA A 317 -58.05 24.47 36.23
C ALA A 317 -59.02 23.75 37.21
N VAL A 318 -58.52 22.74 37.93
CA VAL A 318 -59.30 22.05 38.98
C VAL A 318 -59.69 23.00 40.10
N ALA A 319 -58.80 23.88 40.56
CA ALA A 319 -59.12 24.86 41.59
C ALA A 319 -60.19 25.87 41.15
N ILE A 320 -60.17 26.30 39.88
CA ILE A 320 -61.20 27.17 39.28
C ILE A 320 -62.55 26.42 39.23
N ALA A 321 -62.58 25.21 38.68
CA ALA A 321 -63.79 24.40 38.57
C ALA A 321 -64.41 24.08 39.95
N VAL A 322 -63.58 23.78 40.96
CA VAL A 322 -64.04 23.57 42.35
C VAL A 322 -64.59 24.88 42.96
N ALA A 323 -64.01 26.03 42.65
CA ALA A 323 -64.52 27.33 43.10
C ALA A 323 -65.85 27.71 42.44
N GLU A 324 -66.04 27.37 41.15
CA GLU A 324 -67.29 27.56 40.41
C GLU A 324 -68.39 26.62 40.95
N ALA A 325 -68.11 25.32 41.07
CA ALA A 325 -69.04 24.36 41.68
C ALA A 325 -69.45 24.78 43.11
N ARG A 326 -68.51 25.30 43.92
CA ARG A 326 -68.83 25.86 45.25
C ARG A 326 -69.73 27.10 45.16
N LYS A 327 -69.55 27.98 44.17
CA LYS A 327 -70.46 29.13 43.96
C LYS A 327 -71.86 28.67 43.56
N GLU A 328 -71.98 27.66 42.70
CA GLU A 328 -73.28 27.09 42.30
C GLU A 328 -73.99 26.42 43.49
N VAL A 329 -73.28 25.63 44.29
CA VAL A 329 -73.80 25.03 45.53
C VAL A 329 -74.21 26.11 46.53
N LEU A 330 -73.39 27.17 46.73
CA LEU A 330 -73.79 28.28 47.61
C LEU A 330 -75.00 29.06 47.06
N ALA A 331 -75.13 29.19 45.73
CA ALA A 331 -76.29 29.83 45.10
C ALA A 331 -77.57 29.00 45.22
N SER A 332 -77.49 27.67 45.14
CA SER A 332 -78.63 26.78 45.37
C SER A 332 -79.03 26.75 46.84
N PHE A 333 -78.08 26.67 47.77
CA PHE A 333 -78.35 26.83 49.21
C PHE A 333 -78.98 28.18 49.56
N ARG A 334 -78.57 29.28 48.90
CA ARG A 334 -79.15 30.62 49.13
C ARG A 334 -80.61 30.72 48.67
N LYS A 335 -80.98 30.03 47.60
CA LYS A 335 -82.40 29.87 47.18
C LYS A 335 -83.20 29.00 48.15
N GLN A 336 -82.56 28.02 48.79
CA GLN A 336 -83.20 27.12 49.74
C GLN A 336 -83.44 27.79 51.11
N THR A 337 -82.51 28.63 51.58
CA THR A 337 -82.69 29.41 52.83
C THR A 337 -83.81 30.45 52.74
N GLN A 338 -84.07 31.03 51.55
CA GLN A 338 -85.25 31.90 51.33
C GLN A 338 -86.60 31.16 51.39
N LEU A 339 -86.62 29.83 51.43
CA LEU A 339 -87.82 29.01 51.65
C LEU A 339 -88.00 28.54 53.10
N VAL A 340 -87.03 28.83 54.00
CA VAL A 340 -87.04 28.40 55.41
C VAL A 340 -87.08 29.61 56.37
N GLU A 341 -87.64 30.73 55.93
CA GLU A 341 -87.97 31.89 56.79
C GLU A 341 -89.46 31.93 57.16
N LYS A 342 -90.06 30.75 57.33
CA LYS A 342 -91.36 30.53 58.02
C LYS A 342 -91.38 29.13 58.64
N VAL A 343 -90.80 28.99 59.83
CA VAL A 343 -91.27 28.18 60.98
C VAL A 343 -90.35 28.55 62.15
N VAL A 344 -90.92 28.66 63.36
CA VAL A 344 -90.25 29.19 64.55
C VAL A 344 -90.28 28.13 65.67
N ILE A 345 -89.33 28.23 66.60
CA ILE A 345 -89.28 27.67 67.97
C ILE A 345 -88.50 26.33 68.16
N ASP A 346 -87.45 26.49 68.99
CA ASP A 346 -86.62 25.59 69.81
C ASP A 346 -87.33 24.54 70.70
N PRO A 347 -86.65 23.78 71.59
CA PRO A 347 -85.29 23.19 71.57
C PRO A 347 -85.33 21.66 71.91
N ILE A 348 -84.15 21.02 72.14
CA ILE A 348 -83.83 20.07 73.27
C ILE A 348 -82.64 19.12 72.91
N GLU A 349 -81.61 19.09 73.77
CA GLU A 349 -80.56 18.05 73.88
C GLU A 349 -81.10 16.82 74.67
N PRO A 350 -80.60 15.56 74.54
CA PRO A 350 -79.18 15.24 74.69
C PRO A 350 -78.62 13.98 73.96
N LYS A 351 -77.31 13.74 74.16
CA LYS A 351 -76.52 12.47 74.04
C LYS A 351 -77.12 11.29 74.86
N PRO A 352 -76.64 9.99 74.79
CA PRO A 352 -75.34 9.48 74.27
C PRO A 352 -75.35 8.09 73.52
N ALA A 353 -74.14 7.53 73.31
CA ALA A 353 -73.77 6.10 73.09
C ALA A 353 -73.74 5.52 71.65
N GLY A 354 -72.73 4.67 71.37
CA GLY A 354 -72.53 3.91 70.11
C GLY A 354 -73.04 2.46 70.23
N PRO A 355 -72.42 1.40 69.62
CA PRO A 355 -71.23 1.34 68.73
C PRO A 355 -71.45 0.43 67.47
N ASN A 356 -70.36 -0.05 66.83
CA ASN A 356 -70.29 -1.29 66.00
C ASN A 356 -71.01 -1.27 64.60
N VAL A 357 -70.69 -2.09 63.57
CA VAL A 357 -69.58 -3.06 63.26
C VAL A 357 -69.58 -3.39 61.74
N ALA A 358 -68.45 -3.89 61.22
CA ALA A 358 -68.29 -4.71 59.99
C ALA A 358 -68.55 -4.11 58.58
N ALA A 359 -67.93 -4.62 57.50
CA ALA A 359 -66.68 -5.39 57.34
C ALA A 359 -66.32 -5.59 55.84
N SER A 360 -65.08 -6.04 55.57
CA SER A 360 -64.66 -6.96 54.48
C SER A 360 -64.75 -6.46 53.01
N GLU A 361 -63.90 -6.89 52.05
CA GLU A 361 -62.88 -7.97 52.08
C GLU A 361 -61.77 -7.83 51.00
N SER A 362 -60.52 -8.14 51.37
CA SER A 362 -59.48 -8.86 50.56
C SER A 362 -59.00 -8.30 49.18
N VAL A 363 -57.90 -8.73 48.52
CA VAL A 363 -56.84 -9.76 48.70
C VAL A 363 -55.48 -9.11 48.28
N LYS A 364 -54.41 -9.05 49.10
CA LYS A 364 -53.19 -9.91 49.09
C LYS A 364 -52.61 -10.24 47.68
N LEU A 365 -51.37 -9.84 47.34
CA LEU A 365 -50.08 -10.60 47.40
C LEU A 365 -49.06 -9.88 46.46
N SER A 366 -47.71 -9.97 46.49
CA SER A 366 -46.69 -10.80 47.20
C SER A 366 -45.41 -9.98 47.57
N LEU A 367 -44.38 -10.67 48.06
CA LEU A 367 -42.96 -10.31 48.29
C LEU A 367 -42.04 -11.05 47.25
N PRO A 368 -40.68 -10.98 47.20
CA PRO A 368 -39.65 -10.65 48.23
C PRO A 368 -38.65 -9.54 47.83
N SER A 369 -37.72 -8.97 48.65
CA SER A 369 -37.13 -9.19 50.00
C SER A 369 -35.59 -9.43 49.93
N VAL A 370 -34.89 -9.16 51.05
CA VAL A 370 -33.50 -9.53 51.42
C VAL A 370 -32.36 -8.53 51.14
N GLU A 371 -31.99 -7.79 52.21
CA GLU A 371 -30.67 -7.63 52.86
C GLU A 371 -29.34 -7.43 52.07
N GLY A 372 -28.47 -6.58 52.62
CA GLY A 372 -26.98 -6.70 52.54
C GLY A 372 -26.42 -7.04 53.94
N PRO A 373 -25.15 -6.73 54.31
CA PRO A 373 -24.03 -6.17 53.54
C PRO A 373 -22.64 -6.83 53.90
N ILE A 374 -21.53 -6.14 53.60
CA ILE A 374 -20.18 -6.24 54.23
C ILE A 374 -19.10 -7.20 53.63
N ALA A 375 -17.89 -6.64 53.58
CA ALA A 375 -16.62 -7.08 52.98
C ALA A 375 -15.88 -8.28 53.62
N GLY A 376 -14.88 -8.81 52.88
CA GLY A 376 -13.61 -9.23 53.49
C GLY A 376 -12.81 -10.39 52.86
N LYS A 377 -11.47 -10.17 52.78
CA LYS A 377 -10.36 -11.16 52.69
C LYS A 377 -10.12 -11.98 51.40
N VAL A 378 -9.14 -11.49 50.62
CA VAL A 378 -7.80 -12.11 50.43
C VAL A 378 -7.64 -13.60 50.79
N ARG A 379 -7.25 -14.43 49.80
CA ARG A 379 -6.21 -15.45 50.00
C ARG A 379 -5.56 -15.93 48.70
N ASP A 380 -4.23 -15.98 48.70
CA ASP A 380 -3.40 -16.57 47.65
C ASP A 380 -3.64 -18.07 47.46
N LYS A 381 -3.27 -18.57 46.26
CA LYS A 381 -2.54 -19.85 46.10
C LYS A 381 -1.90 -19.97 44.71
N SER A 382 -0.60 -19.68 44.65
CA SER A 382 0.31 -20.26 43.67
C SER A 382 0.68 -21.70 44.09
N PRO A 383 1.03 -22.59 43.14
CA PRO A 383 2.00 -23.64 43.39
C PRO A 383 3.35 -23.31 42.73
N VAL A 384 4.40 -23.32 43.57
CA VAL A 384 5.80 -23.16 43.19
C VAL A 384 6.35 -24.47 42.60
N ALA A 385 7.11 -24.40 41.51
CA ALA A 385 7.98 -25.50 41.07
C ALA A 385 9.33 -25.02 40.48
N ARG A 386 10.26 -24.73 41.41
CA ARG A 386 11.69 -25.07 41.33
C ARG A 386 12.53 -24.49 40.17
N ALA A 387 13.18 -23.36 40.45
CA ALA A 387 14.42 -22.99 39.76
C ALA A 387 15.56 -24.00 40.05
N ARG A 388 16.42 -24.25 39.06
CA ARG A 388 17.81 -24.72 39.27
C ARG A 388 18.74 -23.61 38.80
N ALA A 389 19.54 -23.06 39.71
CA ALA A 389 20.60 -22.13 39.36
C ALA A 389 21.82 -22.91 38.82
N GLY A 390 22.32 -22.49 37.67
CA GLY A 390 23.60 -22.91 37.09
C GLY A 390 24.29 -21.68 36.51
N LYS A 391 25.52 -21.40 36.96
CA LYS A 391 26.25 -20.15 36.64
C LYS A 391 26.95 -20.21 35.27
N LEU A 392 27.45 -19.03 34.86
CA LEU A 392 28.56 -18.77 33.92
C LEU A 392 28.25 -18.64 32.42
N SER A 393 27.95 -17.38 32.04
CA SER A 393 28.71 -16.61 31.05
C SER A 393 29.04 -17.22 29.67
N ARG A 394 28.28 -16.79 28.66
CA ARG A 394 28.89 -16.23 27.44
C ARG A 394 27.90 -15.31 26.74
N ALA A 395 28.34 -14.09 26.42
CA ALA A 395 27.56 -13.18 25.59
C ALA A 395 27.42 -13.80 24.19
N ARG A 396 26.19 -14.14 23.79
CA ARG A 396 25.80 -14.37 22.41
C ARG A 396 24.78 -13.30 22.04
N THR A 397 25.12 -12.47 21.06
CA THR A 397 24.14 -11.68 20.32
C THR A 397 23.14 -12.64 19.67
N GLU A 398 21.88 -12.58 20.06
CA GLU A 398 20.81 -13.29 19.37
C GLU A 398 20.63 -12.72 17.96
N VAL A 399 21.26 -13.39 17.00
CA VAL A 399 20.82 -13.30 15.61
C VAL A 399 19.53 -14.09 15.51
N VAL A 400 18.41 -13.37 15.37
CA VAL A 400 17.11 -13.99 15.07
C VAL A 400 17.24 -14.74 13.74
N GLN A 401 17.35 -16.07 13.82
CA GLN A 401 17.25 -16.95 12.67
C GLN A 401 15.80 -16.98 12.21
N VAL A 402 15.44 -16.10 11.27
CA VAL A 402 14.22 -16.27 10.48
C VAL A 402 14.46 -17.44 9.53
N THR A 403 14.00 -18.62 9.94
CA THR A 403 13.96 -19.83 9.12
C THR A 403 12.82 -19.75 8.10
N GLU A 404 13.01 -19.00 7.02
CA GLU A 404 12.31 -19.26 5.76
C GLU A 404 13.28 -19.13 4.58
N SER A 405 13.32 -20.18 3.76
CA SER A 405 14.11 -20.25 2.55
C SER A 405 13.39 -19.58 1.36
N TRP A 406 13.91 -18.44 0.91
CA TRP A 406 13.55 -17.77 -0.35
C TRP A 406 14.79 -17.18 -1.07
#